data_AF-A0A383BEI4-F1
#
_entry.id   AF-A0A383BEI4-F1
#
_cell.length_a   1.000
_cell.length_b   1.000
_cell.length_c   1.000
_cell.angle_alpha   90.00
_cell.angle_beta   90.00
_cell.angle_gamma   90.00
#
_symmetry.space_group_name_H-M   'P 1'
#
loop_
_entity.id
_entity.type
_entity.pdbx_description
1 polymer ?
#
loop_
_entity_poly.entity_id
_entity_poly.type
_entity_poly.pdbx_seq_one_letter_code
_entity_poly.pdbx_strand_id
1 'polypeptide(L)'
;SGVFQGQATIDGISAGAGDWAAAFDEDGNIAGASELILDGGTAYINLSIYGDDSTTPDVDEGMNAGESFYLKLWDSSSDLILDYPDGFDCWYNNNGAPMIGCGGAVNVYDFPSVVEDIDPDFSFSVTASGSGSDYDLTFGFSPDATDDYDSDFDMYAPSPPPPPAFDAALLWGGDRYYTQILNGSYTNLNEHIYDIVLQYASDNLITIGWDVENMSDAMSSATITDPWGGIFININMVDGSGTIDE
;
A
#
# COMPACT_ATOMS: atom_id res chain seq x y z
N SER A 1 -14.27 25.69 16.43
CA SER A 1 -13.63 25.39 15.13
C SER A 1 -13.11 26.66 14.50
N GLY A 2 -12.12 26.53 13.62
CA GLY A 2 -11.73 27.54 12.64
C GLY A 2 -12.04 27.02 11.23
N VAL A 3 -12.27 27.92 10.26
CA VAL A 3 -12.46 27.52 8.85
C VAL A 3 -11.19 27.76 8.05
N PHE A 4 -10.67 26.71 7.44
CA PHE A 4 -9.57 26.76 6.48
C PHE A 4 -10.14 26.91 5.07
N GLN A 5 -9.55 27.80 4.28
CA GLN A 5 -9.99 28.08 2.91
C GLN A 5 -8.83 27.92 1.94
N GLY A 6 -9.13 27.51 0.71
CA GLY A 6 -8.13 27.27 -0.31
C GLY A 6 -8.73 26.87 -1.64
N GLN A 7 -7.87 26.55 -2.59
CA GLN A 7 -8.18 25.86 -3.83
C GLN A 7 -7.37 24.57 -3.86
N ALA A 8 -7.97 23.46 -4.29
CA ALA A 8 -7.29 22.17 -4.39
C ALA A 8 -6.97 21.85 -5.84
N THR A 9 -5.72 21.48 -6.09
CA THR A 9 -5.26 20.92 -7.37
C THR A 9 -4.61 19.56 -7.14
N ILE A 10 -4.65 18.70 -8.15
CA ILE A 10 -3.89 17.45 -8.25
C ILE A 10 -2.94 17.62 -9.43
N ASP A 11 -1.63 17.55 -9.18
CA ASP A 11 -0.56 17.80 -10.17
C ASP A 11 -0.77 19.08 -11.01
N GLY A 12 -1.19 20.16 -10.36
CA GLY A 12 -1.46 21.46 -10.97
C GLY A 12 -2.78 21.56 -11.73
N ILE A 13 -3.59 20.51 -11.76
CA ILE A 13 -4.94 20.50 -12.37
C ILE A 13 -5.98 20.63 -11.27
N SER A 14 -7.02 21.46 -11.46
CA SER A 14 -8.10 21.58 -10.46
C SER A 14 -8.71 20.22 -10.15
N ALA A 15 -8.87 19.93 -8.85
CA ALA A 15 -9.55 18.73 -8.37
C ALA A 15 -10.99 18.64 -8.88
N GLY A 16 -11.54 17.43 -8.84
CA GLY A 16 -12.77 17.01 -9.50
C GLY A 16 -14.03 17.09 -8.63
N ALA A 17 -15.15 16.71 -9.24
CA ALA A 17 -16.43 16.61 -8.56
C ALA A 17 -16.50 15.31 -7.77
N GLY A 18 -16.88 15.40 -6.50
CA GLY A 18 -16.91 14.26 -5.58
C GLY A 18 -15.66 14.14 -4.71
N ASP A 19 -14.64 14.97 -4.91
CA ASP A 19 -13.42 14.95 -4.11
C ASP A 19 -13.64 15.62 -2.75
N TRP A 20 -12.93 15.16 -1.72
CA TRP A 20 -13.06 15.64 -0.35
C TRP A 20 -11.73 16.12 0.21
N ALA A 21 -11.73 17.26 0.92
CA ALA A 21 -10.60 17.68 1.72
C ALA A 21 -10.84 17.33 3.19
N ALA A 22 -9.80 16.88 3.88
CA ALA A 22 -9.80 16.60 5.31
C ALA A 22 -8.57 17.20 6.00
N ALA A 23 -8.72 17.53 7.27
CA ALA A 23 -7.64 17.96 8.15
C ALA A 23 -7.46 16.92 9.26
N PHE A 24 -6.20 16.50 9.43
CA PHE A 24 -5.75 15.57 10.46
C PHE A 24 -4.88 16.34 11.47
N ASP A 25 -5.03 16.08 12.76
CA ASP A 25 -4.09 16.60 13.77
C ASP A 25 -2.74 15.85 13.75
N GLU A 26 -1.86 16.16 14.71
CA GLU A 26 -0.53 15.57 14.81
C GLU A 26 -0.53 14.07 15.17
N ASP A 27 -1.62 13.59 15.79
CA ASP A 27 -1.78 12.19 16.19
C ASP A 27 -2.57 11.36 15.15
N GLY A 28 -3.06 12.02 14.09
CA GLY A 28 -3.74 11.40 12.96
C GLY A 28 -5.26 11.26 13.12
N ASN A 29 -5.90 11.98 14.05
CA ASN A 29 -7.34 12.02 14.15
C ASN A 29 -7.92 13.06 13.17
N ILE A 30 -9.13 12.79 12.66
CA ILE A 30 -9.79 13.68 11.70
C ILE A 30 -10.45 14.82 12.46
N ALA A 31 -9.82 15.99 12.44
CA ALA A 31 -10.38 17.22 13.01
C ALA A 31 -11.42 17.89 12.10
N GLY A 32 -11.56 17.47 10.83
CA GLY A 32 -12.64 17.92 9.95
C GLY A 32 -12.53 17.37 8.54
N ALA A 33 -13.66 17.25 7.84
CA ALA A 33 -13.71 16.86 6.43
C ALA A 33 -14.90 17.51 5.70
N SER A 34 -14.72 17.85 4.42
CA SER A 34 -15.77 18.41 3.57
C SER A 34 -15.51 18.15 2.08
N GLU A 35 -16.58 17.90 1.33
CA GLU A 35 -16.55 17.89 -0.14
C GLU A 35 -16.06 19.23 -0.69
N LEU A 36 -15.27 19.21 -1.77
CA LEU A 36 -14.82 20.40 -2.47
C LEU A 36 -15.99 21.14 -3.12
N ILE A 37 -15.92 22.47 -3.13
CA ILE A 37 -16.91 23.32 -3.79
C ILE A 37 -16.40 23.66 -5.18
N LEU A 38 -17.10 23.24 -6.23
CA LEU A 38 -16.73 23.58 -7.61
C LEU A 38 -17.44 24.86 -8.09
N ASP A 39 -16.67 25.88 -8.47
CA ASP A 39 -17.20 27.07 -9.13
C ASP A 39 -16.23 27.59 -10.19
N GLY A 40 -16.74 27.97 -11.36
CA GLY A 40 -15.93 28.55 -12.44
C GLY A 40 -14.79 27.66 -12.99
N GLY A 41 -14.81 26.34 -12.73
CA GLY A 41 -13.72 25.42 -13.08
C GLY A 41 -12.59 25.35 -12.04
N THR A 42 -12.82 25.90 -10.85
CA THR A 42 -11.91 25.84 -9.69
C THR A 42 -12.58 25.04 -8.57
N ALA A 43 -11.80 24.16 -7.94
CA ALA A 43 -12.22 23.43 -6.75
C ALA A 43 -11.76 24.16 -5.48
N TYR A 44 -12.72 24.56 -4.65
CA TYR A 44 -12.48 25.33 -3.44
C TYR A 44 -12.58 24.46 -2.19
N ILE A 45 -11.61 24.61 -1.31
CA ILE A 45 -11.63 24.09 0.06
C ILE A 45 -12.36 25.13 0.93
N ASN A 46 -13.36 24.67 1.68
CA ASN A 46 -13.99 25.45 2.75
C ASN A 46 -14.24 24.53 3.95
N LEU A 47 -13.15 24.22 4.65
CA LEU A 47 -13.05 23.14 5.61
C LEU A 47 -13.19 23.66 7.04
N SER A 48 -14.18 23.16 7.79
CA SER A 48 -14.28 23.42 9.22
C SER A 48 -13.38 22.46 9.99
N ILE A 49 -12.41 22.99 10.72
CA ILE A 49 -11.49 22.21 11.57
C ILE A 49 -11.91 22.42 13.03
N TYR A 50 -12.40 21.35 13.64
CA TYR A 50 -12.90 21.33 15.01
C TYR A 50 -11.74 21.25 16.00
N GLY A 51 -12.00 21.76 17.20
CA GLY A 51 -11.05 21.65 18.31
C GLY A 51 -11.51 20.57 19.25
N ASP A 52 -10.58 20.07 20.04
CA ASP A 52 -10.81 18.97 20.99
C ASP A 52 -11.91 19.29 22.02
N ASP A 53 -12.63 18.26 22.48
CA ASP A 53 -13.66 18.40 23.51
C ASP A 53 -13.03 18.30 24.90
N SER A 54 -12.98 19.44 25.59
CA SER A 54 -12.49 19.55 26.97
C SER A 54 -13.21 18.64 28.00
N THR A 55 -14.32 18.00 27.65
CA THR A 55 -15.06 17.08 28.53
C THR A 55 -14.59 15.62 28.43
N THR A 56 -13.76 15.29 27.45
CA THR A 56 -13.23 13.95 27.13
C THR A 56 -11.69 13.97 27.11
N PRO A 57 -11.01 14.40 28.18
CA PRO A 57 -9.56 14.68 28.16
C PRO A 57 -8.64 13.46 27.93
N ASP A 58 -9.19 12.26 27.92
CA ASP A 58 -8.46 11.01 27.65
C ASP A 58 -8.67 10.52 26.19
N VAL A 59 -9.41 11.27 25.37
CA VAL A 59 -9.72 10.96 23.97
C VAL A 59 -9.39 12.20 23.14
N ASP A 60 -8.53 12.04 22.14
CA ASP A 60 -8.24 13.12 21.20
C ASP A 60 -9.23 13.08 20.03
N GLU A 61 -10.04 14.13 19.91
CA GLU A 61 -11.16 14.22 18.97
C GLU A 61 -11.04 15.44 18.04
N GLY A 62 -9.93 16.17 18.10
CA GLY A 62 -9.64 17.29 17.22
C GLY A 62 -8.53 18.20 17.75
N MET A 63 -8.45 19.42 17.21
CA MET A 63 -7.28 20.26 17.45
C MET A 63 -7.19 20.85 18.87
N ASN A 64 -6.00 20.79 19.45
CA ASN A 64 -5.59 21.59 20.60
C ASN A 64 -4.84 22.87 20.19
N ALA A 65 -4.76 23.82 21.12
CA ALA A 65 -4.05 25.07 20.88
C ALA A 65 -2.54 24.85 20.76
N GLY A 66 -1.99 25.14 19.58
CA GLY A 66 -0.55 25.04 19.29
C GLY A 66 -0.14 23.79 18.51
N GLU A 67 -1.07 22.89 18.22
CA GLU A 67 -0.86 21.75 17.32
C GLU A 67 -0.89 22.17 15.85
N SER A 68 -0.17 21.39 15.04
CA SER A 68 -0.23 21.45 13.58
C SER A 68 -1.34 20.55 13.04
N PHE A 69 -1.92 20.92 11.91
CA PHE A 69 -2.77 20.01 11.14
C PHE A 69 -2.18 19.73 9.75
N TYR A 70 -2.56 18.59 9.19
CA TYR A 70 -2.14 18.11 7.88
C TYR A 70 -3.34 17.94 6.98
N LEU A 71 -3.24 18.41 5.73
CA LEU A 71 -4.33 18.26 4.77
C LEU A 71 -4.18 16.96 3.99
N LYS A 72 -5.31 16.28 3.80
CA LYS A 72 -5.44 15.18 2.85
C LYS A 72 -6.59 15.47 1.87
N LEU A 73 -6.48 14.93 0.67
CA LEU A 73 -7.52 14.99 -0.36
C LEU A 73 -7.91 13.57 -0.76
N TRP A 74 -9.18 13.20 -0.65
CA TRP A 74 -9.70 12.00 -1.29
C TRP A 74 -10.13 12.33 -2.72
N ASP A 75 -9.43 11.76 -3.70
CA ASP A 75 -9.77 11.85 -5.12
C ASP A 75 -10.76 10.73 -5.48
N SER A 76 -11.99 11.14 -5.75
CA SER A 76 -13.10 10.24 -6.06
C SER A 76 -12.95 9.53 -7.40
N SER A 77 -12.12 10.05 -8.31
CA SER A 77 -11.93 9.49 -9.64
C SER A 77 -10.94 8.34 -9.67
N SER A 78 -9.95 8.36 -8.76
CA SER A 78 -8.94 7.32 -8.59
C SER A 78 -9.16 6.45 -7.34
N ASP A 79 -10.07 6.84 -6.44
CA ASP A 79 -10.31 6.24 -5.12
C ASP A 79 -9.05 6.24 -4.24
N LEU A 80 -8.30 7.36 -4.29
CA LEU A 80 -7.04 7.54 -3.56
C LEU A 80 -7.15 8.66 -2.53
N ILE A 81 -6.39 8.52 -1.44
CA ILE A 81 -6.13 9.61 -0.49
C ILE A 81 -4.74 10.17 -0.80
N LEU A 82 -4.68 11.45 -1.13
CA LEU A 82 -3.47 12.20 -1.46
C LEU A 82 -3.08 13.09 -0.27
N ASP A 83 -1.80 13.09 0.07
CA ASP A 83 -1.24 13.89 1.15
C ASP A 83 -0.77 15.26 0.64
N TYR A 84 -1.11 16.33 1.35
CA TYR A 84 -0.45 17.61 1.15
C TYR A 84 0.90 17.61 1.92
N PRO A 85 2.02 17.97 1.29
CA PRO A 85 3.35 17.74 1.87
C PRO A 85 3.69 18.60 3.10
N ASP A 86 3.01 19.73 3.31
CA ASP A 86 3.31 20.62 4.44
C ASP A 86 2.24 20.54 5.53
N GLY A 87 2.68 20.65 6.78
CA GLY A 87 1.79 20.87 7.94
C GLY A 87 1.51 22.36 8.18
N PHE A 88 0.43 22.63 8.91
CA PHE A 88 -0.05 23.98 9.24
C PHE A 88 -0.15 24.18 10.75
N ASP A 89 0.68 25.05 11.32
CA ASP A 89 0.72 25.39 12.76
C ASP A 89 -0.23 26.55 13.14
N CYS A 90 -1.12 26.93 12.21
CA CYS A 90 -1.91 28.15 12.29
C CYS A 90 -3.35 27.96 12.76
N TRP A 91 -3.70 26.78 13.27
CA TRP A 91 -5.04 26.51 13.76
C TRP A 91 -5.37 27.34 15.00
N TYR A 92 -6.56 27.92 15.00
CA TYR A 92 -7.16 28.46 16.22
C TYR A 92 -8.68 28.45 16.12
N ASN A 93 -9.33 28.33 17.28
CA ASN A 93 -10.78 28.42 17.35
C ASN A 93 -11.26 29.84 17.07
N ASN A 94 -11.85 30.05 15.88
CA ASN A 94 -12.43 31.33 15.46
C ASN A 94 -13.97 31.30 15.45
N ASN A 95 -14.59 30.46 16.28
CA ASN A 95 -16.05 30.29 16.34
C ASN A 95 -16.69 29.99 14.97
N GLY A 96 -16.03 29.18 14.15
CA GLY A 96 -16.50 28.78 12.82
C GLY A 96 -16.32 29.86 11.74
N ALA A 97 -15.63 30.97 12.02
CA ALA A 97 -15.21 31.92 11.00
C ALA A 97 -13.90 31.49 10.31
N PRO A 98 -13.61 31.99 9.09
CA PRO A 98 -12.32 31.79 8.43
C PRO A 98 -11.15 32.19 9.32
N MET A 99 -10.12 31.35 9.37
CA MET A 99 -8.90 31.63 10.12
C MET A 99 -8.06 32.68 9.39
N ILE A 100 -7.75 33.78 10.06
CA ILE A 100 -6.97 34.88 9.48
C ILE A 100 -5.50 34.49 9.50
N GLY A 101 -4.84 34.56 8.34
CA GLY A 101 -3.43 34.19 8.20
C GLY A 101 -3.19 32.68 8.07
N CYS A 102 -4.26 31.87 7.99
CA CYS A 102 -4.22 30.42 7.83
C CYS A 102 -5.08 30.03 6.63
N GLY A 103 -4.42 29.92 5.47
CA GLY A 103 -5.07 29.75 4.18
C GLY A 103 -5.76 31.00 3.62
N GLY A 104 -6.68 30.79 2.69
CA GLY A 104 -7.43 31.82 1.98
C GLY A 104 -7.96 31.34 0.63
N ALA A 105 -9.10 31.86 0.20
CA ALA A 105 -9.79 31.42 -1.03
C ALA A 105 -8.98 31.58 -2.34
N VAL A 106 -7.84 32.28 -2.31
CA VAL A 106 -6.94 32.45 -3.46
C VAL A 106 -5.66 31.61 -3.36
N ASN A 107 -5.42 30.98 -2.21
CA ASN A 107 -4.29 30.09 -2.00
C ASN A 107 -4.57 28.76 -2.71
N VAL A 108 -3.61 28.28 -3.50
CA VAL A 108 -3.69 27.00 -4.19
C VAL A 108 -2.83 26.00 -3.45
N TYR A 109 -3.42 24.85 -3.14
CA TYR A 109 -2.80 23.71 -2.49
C TYR A 109 -2.76 22.58 -3.49
N ASP A 110 -1.55 22.26 -3.93
CA ASP A 110 -1.30 21.23 -4.93
C ASP A 110 -0.96 19.91 -4.26
N PHE A 111 -1.82 18.91 -4.46
CA PHE A 111 -1.67 17.56 -3.94
C PHE A 111 -0.98 16.72 -5.02
N PRO A 112 0.23 16.20 -4.77
CA PRO A 112 0.88 15.31 -5.72
C PRO A 112 0.05 14.01 -5.84
N SER A 113 -0.22 13.57 -7.08
CA SER A 113 -0.82 12.24 -7.30
C SER A 113 0.20 11.11 -7.09
N VAL A 114 1.49 11.46 -6.97
CA VAL A 114 2.53 10.52 -6.57
C VAL A 114 2.41 10.34 -5.07
N VAL A 115 1.63 9.34 -4.69
CA VAL A 115 1.58 8.86 -3.33
C VAL A 115 2.85 8.05 -3.14
N GLU A 116 3.88 8.63 -2.51
CA GLU A 116 5.17 7.94 -2.27
C GLU A 116 5.06 6.72 -1.34
N ASP A 117 3.84 6.30 -0.96
CA ASP A 117 3.59 5.26 0.04
C ASP A 117 2.42 4.29 -0.31
N ILE A 118 2.09 4.13 -1.61
CA ILE A 118 1.18 3.04 -2.05
C ILE A 118 1.79 2.15 -3.14
N ASP A 119 2.98 2.48 -3.64
CA ASP A 119 3.72 1.58 -4.50
C ASP A 119 4.14 0.34 -3.67
N PRO A 120 3.71 -0.87 -4.04
CA PRO A 120 4.10 -2.06 -3.31
C PRO A 120 5.63 -2.21 -3.24
N ASP A 121 6.20 -2.12 -2.03
CA ASP A 121 7.62 -2.35 -1.78
C ASP A 121 7.78 -3.38 -0.65
N PHE A 122 7.75 -4.66 -1.02
CA PHE A 122 7.88 -5.77 -0.09
C PHE A 122 8.38 -7.03 -0.79
N SER A 123 8.92 -7.96 -0.01
CA SER A 123 9.21 -9.31 -0.49
C SER A 123 8.97 -10.36 0.59
N PHE A 124 8.60 -11.56 0.15
CA PHE A 124 8.35 -12.73 0.99
C PHE A 124 9.11 -13.93 0.44
N SER A 125 9.48 -14.84 1.33
CA SER A 125 10.19 -16.06 0.97
C SER A 125 9.39 -17.30 1.34
N VAL A 126 9.36 -18.24 0.42
CA VAL A 126 8.94 -19.62 0.67
C VAL A 126 10.20 -20.49 0.64
N THR A 127 10.43 -21.25 1.71
CA THR A 127 11.52 -22.22 1.77
C THR A 127 11.01 -23.59 1.34
N ALA A 128 11.63 -24.15 0.30
CA ALA A 128 11.42 -25.52 -0.14
C ALA A 128 12.58 -26.41 0.31
N SER A 129 12.29 -27.46 1.08
CA SER A 129 13.28 -28.37 1.67
C SER A 129 13.10 -29.81 1.20
N GLY A 130 14.18 -30.50 0.88
CA GLY A 130 14.18 -31.89 0.44
C GLY A 130 15.56 -32.56 0.57
N SER A 131 15.62 -33.78 1.12
CA SER A 131 16.86 -34.55 1.33
C SER A 131 18.02 -33.77 1.99
N GLY A 132 17.70 -32.82 2.88
CA GLY A 132 18.68 -32.00 3.62
C GLY A 132 19.25 -30.81 2.85
N SER A 133 18.64 -30.42 1.73
CA SER A 133 18.90 -29.17 1.02
C SER A 133 17.67 -28.27 1.07
N ASP A 134 17.90 -26.96 1.12
CA ASP A 134 16.88 -25.94 1.23
C ASP A 134 17.07 -24.92 0.09
N TYR A 135 15.97 -24.46 -0.48
CA TYR A 135 15.92 -23.37 -1.45
C TYR A 135 14.96 -22.31 -0.94
N ASP A 136 15.47 -21.11 -0.74
CA ASP A 136 14.64 -19.94 -0.46
C ASP A 136 14.18 -19.33 -1.78
N LEU A 137 12.87 -19.26 -1.95
CA LEU A 137 12.19 -18.74 -3.12
C LEU A 137 11.53 -17.41 -2.76
N THR A 138 12.19 -16.31 -3.13
CA THR A 138 11.75 -14.95 -2.79
C THR A 138 10.96 -14.34 -3.93
N PHE A 139 9.77 -13.86 -3.62
CA PHE A 139 8.92 -13.11 -4.54
C PHE A 139 8.44 -11.82 -3.89
N GLY A 140 8.02 -10.85 -4.68
CA GLY A 140 7.62 -9.56 -4.14
C GLY A 140 7.47 -8.51 -5.21
N PHE A 141 7.34 -7.28 -4.74
CA PHE A 141 7.19 -6.10 -5.56
C PHE A 141 8.10 -5.00 -5.07
N SER A 142 8.59 -4.17 -5.99
CA SER A 142 9.28 -2.93 -5.66
C SER A 142 9.01 -1.87 -6.73
N PRO A 143 8.81 -0.59 -6.37
CA PRO A 143 8.63 0.49 -7.34
C PRO A 143 9.81 0.63 -8.32
N ASP A 144 11.00 0.20 -7.88
CA ASP A 144 12.23 0.29 -8.65
C ASP A 144 12.49 -0.93 -9.55
N ALA A 145 11.68 -1.99 -9.46
CA ALA A 145 11.79 -3.21 -10.26
C ALA A 145 10.92 -3.15 -11.53
N THR A 146 11.15 -4.09 -12.44
CA THR A 146 10.35 -4.33 -13.66
C THR A 146 9.76 -5.74 -13.63
N ASP A 147 8.84 -6.04 -14.56
CA ASP A 147 8.32 -7.40 -14.68
C ASP A 147 9.29 -8.35 -15.43
N ASP A 148 10.40 -7.82 -15.95
CA ASP A 148 11.48 -8.58 -16.58
C ASP A 148 12.56 -8.93 -15.52
N TYR A 149 13.80 -9.16 -15.94
CA TYR A 149 14.92 -9.38 -15.01
C TYR A 149 15.62 -8.08 -14.66
N ASP A 150 15.76 -7.82 -13.36
CA ASP A 150 16.49 -6.70 -12.78
C ASP A 150 17.68 -7.18 -11.97
N SER A 151 18.89 -6.80 -12.37
CA SER A 151 20.12 -7.31 -11.73
C SER A 151 20.30 -6.91 -10.27
N ASP A 152 19.59 -5.87 -9.84
CA ASP A 152 19.68 -5.34 -8.48
C ASP A 152 18.67 -6.00 -7.52
N PHE A 153 17.65 -6.68 -8.06
CA PHE A 153 16.58 -7.32 -7.29
C PHE A 153 16.51 -8.83 -7.49
N ASP A 154 16.75 -9.31 -8.70
CA ASP A 154 16.48 -10.69 -9.09
C ASP A 154 17.71 -11.59 -9.06
N MET A 155 17.43 -12.88 -8.93
CA MET A 155 18.43 -13.93 -9.00
C MET A 155 17.91 -15.11 -9.79
N TYR A 156 18.47 -15.33 -10.99
CA TYR A 156 18.18 -16.53 -11.77
C TYR A 156 18.59 -17.81 -11.02
N ALA A 157 17.73 -18.82 -11.09
CA ALA A 157 18.06 -20.19 -10.71
C ALA A 157 18.71 -20.91 -11.91
N PRO A 158 19.73 -21.76 -11.68
CA PRO A 158 20.33 -22.57 -12.72
C PRO A 158 19.35 -23.60 -13.28
N SER A 159 19.74 -24.29 -14.36
CA SER A 159 18.99 -25.46 -14.82
C SER A 159 18.91 -26.55 -13.73
N PRO A 160 17.81 -27.31 -13.66
CA PRO A 160 17.63 -28.30 -12.60
C PRO A 160 18.72 -29.39 -12.72
N PRO A 161 19.31 -29.84 -11.61
CA PRO A 161 20.25 -30.95 -11.61
C PRO A 161 19.55 -32.25 -12.08
N PRO A 162 20.30 -33.25 -12.58
CA PRO A 162 19.69 -34.53 -12.94
C PRO A 162 18.99 -35.19 -11.74
N PRO A 163 17.79 -35.76 -11.91
CA PRO A 163 17.15 -36.56 -10.89
C PRO A 163 18.08 -37.70 -10.39
N PRO A 164 18.05 -38.06 -9.10
CA PRO A 164 17.08 -37.66 -8.07
C PRO A 164 17.63 -36.58 -7.13
N ALA A 165 18.35 -35.58 -7.63
CA ALA A 165 18.72 -34.43 -6.80
C ALA A 165 17.47 -33.56 -6.51
N PHE A 166 17.29 -33.14 -5.25
CA PHE A 166 16.25 -32.16 -4.92
C PHE A 166 16.55 -30.84 -5.65
N ASP A 167 15.50 -30.17 -6.12
CA ASP A 167 15.59 -28.85 -6.74
C ASP A 167 14.26 -28.11 -6.60
N ALA A 168 14.32 -26.80 -6.40
CA ALA A 168 13.15 -25.93 -6.39
C ALA A 168 13.51 -24.55 -6.97
N ALA A 169 12.59 -23.94 -7.71
CA ALA A 169 12.72 -22.56 -8.19
C ALA A 169 11.35 -21.94 -8.44
N LEU A 170 11.30 -20.61 -8.45
CA LEU A 170 10.21 -19.86 -9.06
C LEU A 170 10.33 -19.94 -10.59
N LEU A 171 9.21 -19.83 -11.28
CA LEU A 171 9.09 -19.74 -12.73
C LEU A 171 8.23 -18.52 -13.06
N TRP A 172 8.81 -17.60 -13.84
CA TRP A 172 8.18 -16.37 -14.30
C TRP A 172 8.64 -16.07 -15.72
N GLY A 173 7.72 -15.69 -16.62
CA GLY A 173 8.07 -15.40 -18.02
C GLY A 173 8.69 -16.56 -18.81
N GLY A 174 8.72 -17.78 -18.26
CA GLY A 174 9.41 -18.95 -18.80
C GLY A 174 10.83 -19.17 -18.28
N ASP A 175 11.36 -18.27 -17.46
CA ASP A 175 12.68 -18.36 -16.83
C ASP A 175 12.59 -18.74 -15.35
N ARG A 176 13.69 -19.31 -14.81
CA ARG A 176 13.74 -19.83 -13.43
C ARG A 176 14.46 -18.87 -12.50
N TYR A 177 13.93 -18.68 -11.29
CA TYR A 177 14.44 -17.72 -10.32
C TYR A 177 14.54 -18.32 -8.91
N TYR A 178 15.55 -17.91 -8.15
CA TYR A 178 15.53 -17.98 -6.69
C TYR A 178 14.89 -16.73 -6.09
N THR A 179 15.12 -15.56 -6.71
CA THR A 179 14.46 -14.31 -6.35
C THR A 179 13.87 -13.68 -7.61
N GLN A 180 12.57 -13.35 -7.59
CA GLN A 180 11.92 -12.54 -8.62
C GLN A 180 11.04 -11.46 -7.98
N ILE A 181 11.45 -10.20 -8.11
CA ILE A 181 10.72 -9.02 -7.66
C ILE A 181 10.12 -8.36 -8.90
N LEU A 182 8.80 -8.19 -8.90
CA LEU A 182 8.09 -7.58 -10.03
C LEU A 182 7.85 -6.10 -9.80
N ASN A 183 7.36 -5.39 -10.84
CA ASN A 183 7.09 -3.97 -10.73
C ASN A 183 5.99 -3.69 -9.69
N GLY A 184 6.38 -2.98 -8.63
CA GLY A 184 5.48 -2.51 -7.57
C GLY A 184 4.93 -1.13 -7.87
N SER A 185 4.14 -1.00 -8.94
CA SER A 185 3.43 0.26 -9.22
C SER A 185 1.98 0.19 -8.75
N TYR A 186 1.51 1.23 -8.08
CA TYR A 186 0.09 1.42 -7.74
C TYR A 186 -0.82 1.48 -8.98
N THR A 187 -0.24 1.77 -10.16
CA THR A 187 -0.96 1.73 -11.44
C THR A 187 -1.13 0.32 -11.99
N ASN A 188 -0.45 -0.67 -11.40
CA ASN A 188 -0.45 -2.08 -11.79
C ASN A 188 -0.68 -3.01 -10.59
N LEU A 189 -1.83 -2.87 -9.91
CA LEU A 189 -2.25 -3.74 -8.81
C LEU A 189 -2.93 -5.03 -9.29
N ASN A 190 -2.50 -5.59 -10.42
CA ASN A 190 -3.06 -6.82 -10.95
C ASN A 190 -2.54 -8.04 -10.17
N GLU A 191 -3.30 -9.14 -10.21
CA GLU A 191 -2.85 -10.42 -9.68
C GLU A 191 -1.65 -10.94 -10.48
N HIS A 192 -0.59 -11.33 -9.78
CA HIS A 192 0.59 -11.97 -10.36
C HIS A 192 0.68 -13.41 -9.87
N ILE A 193 0.89 -14.34 -10.79
CA ILE A 193 0.98 -15.78 -10.51
C ILE A 193 2.41 -16.23 -10.76
N TYR A 194 3.09 -16.64 -9.70
CA TYR A 194 4.37 -17.32 -9.76
C TYR A 194 4.13 -18.83 -9.78
N ASP A 195 4.75 -19.52 -10.74
CA ASP A 195 4.80 -20.97 -10.71
C ASP A 195 5.97 -21.42 -9.82
N ILE A 196 5.76 -22.44 -8.99
CA ILE A 196 6.85 -23.08 -8.24
C ILE A 196 7.17 -24.42 -8.92
N VAL A 197 8.37 -24.55 -9.48
CA VAL A 197 8.84 -25.80 -10.08
C VAL A 197 9.62 -26.62 -9.05
N LEU A 198 9.25 -27.89 -8.90
CA LEU A 198 9.78 -28.79 -7.89
C LEU A 198 10.33 -30.08 -8.51
N GLN A 199 11.47 -30.57 -8.01
CA GLN A 199 12.03 -31.87 -8.32
C GLN A 199 12.27 -32.67 -7.04
N TYR A 200 11.64 -33.84 -6.94
CA TYR A 200 11.80 -34.72 -5.78
C TYR A 200 13.20 -35.30 -5.67
N ALA A 201 13.69 -35.38 -4.42
CA ALA A 201 14.81 -36.24 -4.07
C ALA A 201 14.41 -37.71 -3.95
N SER A 202 15.38 -38.58 -3.67
CA SER A 202 15.17 -40.03 -3.53
C SER A 202 14.20 -40.44 -2.41
N ASP A 203 13.93 -39.56 -1.45
CA ASP A 203 12.98 -39.76 -0.36
C ASP A 203 11.54 -39.40 -0.74
N ASN A 204 11.31 -38.82 -1.92
CA ASN A 204 10.01 -38.36 -2.42
C ASN A 204 9.27 -37.42 -1.44
N LEU A 205 10.01 -36.68 -0.62
CA LEU A 205 9.45 -35.73 0.33
C LEU A 205 9.96 -34.32 0.02
N ILE A 206 9.03 -33.38 -0.08
CA ILE A 206 9.32 -31.95 -0.15
C ILE A 206 8.50 -31.29 0.94
N THR A 207 9.15 -30.46 1.75
CA THR A 207 8.50 -29.61 2.74
C THR A 207 8.53 -28.18 2.24
N ILE A 208 7.37 -27.52 2.25
CA ILE A 208 7.25 -26.09 1.94
C ILE A 208 6.92 -25.35 3.24
N GLY A 209 7.68 -24.33 3.56
CA GLY A 209 7.45 -23.46 4.71
C GLY A 209 7.57 -21.99 4.32
N TRP A 210 6.85 -21.13 5.04
CA TRP A 210 6.91 -19.68 4.88
C TRP A 210 6.64 -19.02 6.22
N ASP A 211 7.04 -17.76 6.34
CA ASP A 211 6.67 -16.92 7.48
C ASP A 211 5.38 -16.16 7.16
N VAL A 212 4.47 -16.14 8.13
CA VAL A 212 3.22 -15.38 8.04
C VAL A 212 3.39 -13.95 8.55
N GLU A 213 4.46 -13.68 9.30
CA GLU A 213 4.70 -12.38 9.91
C GLU A 213 4.85 -11.31 8.82
N ASN A 214 3.99 -10.29 8.89
CA ASN A 214 3.91 -9.13 8.00
C ASN A 214 3.28 -9.36 6.61
N MET A 215 2.88 -10.58 6.23
CA MET A 215 2.13 -10.78 4.97
C MET A 215 0.79 -10.04 4.97
N SER A 216 0.10 -10.00 6.11
CA SER A 216 -1.18 -9.28 6.26
C SER A 216 -1.05 -7.77 6.14
N ASP A 217 0.14 -7.22 6.39
CA ASP A 217 0.39 -5.78 6.35
C ASP A 217 0.70 -5.34 4.92
N ALA A 218 1.23 -6.26 4.10
CA ALA A 218 1.61 -6.01 2.71
C ALA A 218 0.53 -6.37 1.68
N MET A 219 -0.31 -7.38 1.95
CA MET A 219 -1.30 -7.86 0.98
C MET A 219 -2.58 -8.40 1.63
N SER A 220 -3.69 -8.23 0.91
CA SER A 220 -5.01 -8.72 1.37
C SER A 220 -5.26 -10.20 1.06
N SER A 221 -4.51 -10.78 0.11
CA SER A 221 -4.58 -12.20 -0.24
C SER A 221 -3.28 -12.70 -0.84
N ALA A 222 -2.79 -13.84 -0.35
CA ALA A 222 -1.83 -14.70 -1.04
C ALA A 222 -2.23 -16.14 -0.83
N THR A 223 -2.22 -16.93 -1.90
CA THR A 223 -2.60 -18.34 -1.84
C THR A 223 -1.58 -19.20 -2.55
N ILE A 224 -1.20 -20.31 -1.92
CA ILE A 224 -0.52 -21.41 -2.61
C ILE A 224 -1.56 -22.44 -3.03
N THR A 225 -1.62 -22.73 -4.32
CA THR A 225 -2.56 -23.68 -4.91
C THR A 225 -1.85 -24.74 -5.72
N ASP A 226 -2.40 -25.95 -5.75
CA ASP A 226 -1.94 -26.96 -6.70
C ASP A 226 -2.29 -26.59 -8.16
N PRO A 227 -1.61 -27.21 -9.16
CA PRO A 227 -1.84 -26.94 -10.58
C PRO A 227 -3.25 -27.29 -11.11
N TRP A 228 -4.09 -27.95 -10.32
CA TRP A 228 -5.49 -28.25 -10.66
C TRP A 228 -6.47 -27.23 -10.08
N GLY A 229 -5.98 -26.06 -9.65
CA GLY A 229 -6.81 -24.94 -9.21
C GLY A 229 -7.25 -25.05 -7.76
N GLY A 230 -6.41 -25.67 -6.92
CA GLY A 230 -6.67 -25.77 -5.48
C GLY A 230 -7.55 -26.94 -5.07
N ILE A 231 -7.59 -28.02 -5.84
CA ILE A 231 -8.35 -29.24 -5.51
C ILE A 231 -7.69 -30.01 -4.35
N PHE A 232 -6.36 -30.06 -4.34
CA PHE A 232 -5.57 -30.85 -3.39
C PHE A 232 -4.81 -29.98 -2.39
N ILE A 233 -4.32 -28.82 -2.83
CA ILE A 233 -3.62 -27.85 -1.98
C ILE A 233 -4.26 -26.50 -2.25
N ASN A 234 -4.85 -25.91 -1.22
CA ASN A 234 -5.33 -24.53 -1.26
C ASN A 234 -5.11 -23.93 0.13
N ILE A 235 -4.06 -23.13 0.26
CA ILE A 235 -3.65 -22.56 1.53
C ILE A 235 -3.52 -21.05 1.37
N ASN A 236 -4.19 -20.31 2.25
CA ASN A 236 -3.97 -18.89 2.44
C ASN A 236 -2.64 -18.70 3.18
N MET A 237 -1.69 -18.07 2.51
CA MET A 237 -0.36 -17.85 3.07
C MET A 237 -0.36 -16.77 4.15
N VAL A 238 -1.35 -15.87 4.16
CA VAL A 238 -1.43 -14.75 5.11
C VAL A 238 -1.75 -15.22 6.54
N ASP A 239 -2.56 -16.27 6.68
CA ASP A 239 -3.00 -16.77 7.99
C ASP A 239 -2.76 -18.28 8.20
N GLY A 240 -2.20 -18.96 7.18
CA GLY A 240 -1.93 -20.40 7.19
C GLY A 240 -3.18 -21.29 7.14
N SER A 241 -4.37 -20.72 6.96
CA SER A 241 -5.61 -21.48 6.85
C SER A 241 -5.73 -22.13 5.46
N GLY A 242 -6.41 -23.28 5.38
CA GLY A 242 -6.57 -23.95 4.09
C GLY A 242 -6.86 -25.44 4.18
N THR A 243 -6.73 -26.10 3.04
CA THR A 243 -6.91 -27.54 2.89
C THR A 243 -5.72 -28.17 2.19
N ILE A 244 -5.29 -29.31 2.74
CA ILE A 244 -4.39 -30.26 2.10
C ILE A 244 -5.15 -31.58 2.08
N ASP A 245 -5.52 -32.07 0.90
CA ASP A 245 -6.14 -33.39 0.75
C ASP A 245 -5.06 -34.38 0.32
N GLU A 246 -4.69 -35.28 1.25
CA GLU A 246 -3.67 -36.33 1.07
C GLU A 246 -4.20 -37.57 0.33
#